data_AF-A0A3Q9C9Q5-F1
#
_entry.id   AF-A0A3Q9C9Q5-F1
#
_cell.length_a   1.000
_cell.length_b   1.000
_cell.length_c   1.000
_cell.angle_alpha   90.00
_cell.angle_beta   90.00
_cell.angle_gamma   90.00
#
_symmetry.space_group_name_H-M   'P 1'
#
loop_
_entity.id
_entity.type
_entity.pdbx_description
1 polymer ?
#
loop_
_entity_poly.entity_id
_entity_poly.type
_entity_poly.pdbx_seq_one_letter_code
_entity_poly.pdbx_strand_id
1 'polypeptide(L)' 'MARIDHLDAIELRVFDDMTVEVALSIMAGAGVEHLLLCDGDDERTGSVTRAELAVHRGSSGYTDSVRLRDVLGAPRPTR' A
#
# COMPACT_ATOMS: atom_id res chain seq x y z
N MET A 1 15.71 -6.49 30.45
CA MET A 1 15.27 -5.25 29.77
C MET A 1 14.45 -5.66 28.56
N ALA A 2 13.25 -5.09 28.46
CA ALA A 2 12.25 -5.19 27.38
C ALA A 2 11.76 -6.59 26.95
N ARG A 3 10.60 -6.96 27.51
CA ARG A 3 9.53 -7.73 26.87
C ARG A 3 9.42 -7.38 25.38
N ILE A 4 9.60 -8.35 24.48
CA ILE A 4 9.10 -8.26 23.11
C ILE A 4 7.69 -8.85 23.16
N ASP A 5 6.76 -8.10 23.73
CA ASP A 5 5.33 -8.44 23.70
C ASP A 5 4.70 -7.70 22.52
N HIS A 6 3.92 -8.44 21.71
CA HIS A 6 3.35 -8.11 20.39
C HIS A 6 4.35 -8.32 19.24
N LEU A 7 4.15 -9.19 18.24
CA LEU A 7 3.08 -9.08 17.24
C LEU A 7 2.73 -7.63 16.87
N ASP A 8 3.70 -6.71 16.96
CA ASP A 8 3.67 -5.52 16.13
C ASP A 8 3.56 -6.04 14.71
N ALA A 9 2.37 -5.88 14.12
CA ALA A 9 2.24 -5.95 12.69
C ALA A 9 3.37 -5.09 12.16
N ILE A 10 4.34 -5.74 11.53
CA ILE A 10 5.50 -5.09 10.93
C ILE A 10 4.87 -4.14 9.92
N GLU A 11 4.67 -2.88 10.32
CA GLU A 11 4.04 -1.85 9.51
C GLU A 11 5.02 -1.61 8.36
N LEU A 12 4.88 -2.43 7.32
CA LEU A 12 5.85 -2.53 6.27
C LEU A 12 5.62 -1.35 5.35
N ARG A 13 6.57 -0.42 5.42
CA ARG A 13 6.58 0.80 4.61
C ARG A 13 6.99 0.43 3.19
N VAL A 14 6.11 0.75 2.25
CA VAL A 14 6.34 0.64 0.82
C VAL A 14 6.23 2.01 0.19
N PHE A 15 6.98 2.20 -0.88
CA PHE A 15 7.00 3.47 -1.58
C PHE A 15 5.80 3.59 -2.53
N ASP A 16 5.22 4.77 -2.65
CA ASP A 16 4.02 5.02 -3.46
C ASP A 16 4.23 4.82 -4.98
N ASP A 17 5.49 4.84 -5.45
CA ASP A 17 5.87 4.50 -6.84
C ASP A 17 5.67 3.02 -7.16
N MET A 18 5.60 2.17 -6.13
CA MET A 18 5.47 0.72 -6.28
C MET A 18 4.09 0.35 -6.84
N THR A 19 4.05 -0.68 -7.69
CA THR A 19 2.78 -1.18 -8.23
C THR A 19 2.01 -1.97 -7.18
N VAL A 20 0.68 -2.00 -7.32
CA VAL A 20 -0.19 -2.80 -6.43
C VAL A 20 0.17 -4.29 -6.47
N GLU A 21 0.62 -4.81 -7.61
CA GLU A 21 1.03 -6.22 -7.74
C GLU A 21 2.25 -6.57 -6.88
N VAL A 22 3.24 -5.67 -6.83
CA VAL A 22 4.42 -5.86 -5.99
C VAL A 22 4.02 -5.70 -4.52
N ALA A 23 3.18 -4.73 -4.17
CA ALA A 23 2.64 -4.58 -2.82
C ALA A 23 1.89 -5.83 -2.35
N LEU A 24 1.05 -6.43 -3.20
CA LEU A 24 0.35 -7.69 -2.91
C LEU A 24 1.31 -8.86 -2.73
N SER A 25 2.36 -8.94 -3.55
CA SER A 25 3.39 -9.98 -3.42
C SER A 25 4.16 -9.84 -2.11
N ILE A 26 4.47 -8.60 -1.72
CA ILE A 26 5.10 -8.29 -0.43
C ILE A 26 4.18 -8.62 0.73
N MET A 27 2.90 -8.24 0.69
CA MET A 27 1.90 -8.62 1.70
C MET A 27 1.79 -10.14 1.85
N ALA A 28 1.78 -10.87 0.73
CA ALA A 28 1.73 -12.33 0.73
C ALA A 28 3.02 -12.96 1.28
N GLY A 29 4.19 -12.37 0.97
CA GLY A 29 5.50 -12.86 1.44
C GLY A 29 5.77 -12.53 2.92
N ALA A 30 5.30 -11.37 3.40
CA ALA A 30 5.47 -10.92 4.78
C ALA A 30 4.33 -11.39 5.71
N GLY A 31 3.19 -11.84 5.16
CA GLY A 31 2.04 -12.25 5.94
C GLY A 31 1.32 -11.08 6.64
N VAL A 32 1.40 -9.88 6.07
CA VAL A 32 0.77 -8.65 6.61
C VAL A 32 -0.48 -8.29 5.83
N GLU A 33 -1.49 -7.75 6.52
CA GLU A 33 -2.76 -7.33 5.90
C GLU A 33 -2.80 -5.84 5.54
N HIS A 34 -1.87 -5.06 6.08
CA HIS A 34 -1.78 -3.61 5.89
C HIS A 34 -0.34 -3.20 5.61
N LEU A 35 -0.19 -2.30 4.64
CA LEU A 35 1.07 -1.67 4.29
C LEU A 35 0.94 -0.17 4.43
N LEU A 36 2.06 0.45 4.76
CA LEU A 36 2.16 1.88 4.83
C LEU A 36 2.81 2.47 3.60
N LEU A 37 2.31 3.61 3.16
CA LEU A 37 2.78 4.29 1.97
C LEU A 37 3.62 5.49 2.35
N CYS A 38 4.82 5.52 1.81
CA CYS A 38 5.70 6.68 1.83
C CYS A 38 5.87 7.21 0.42
N ASP A 39 5.78 8.52 0.24
CA ASP A 39 6.13 9.12 -1.05
C ASP A 39 7.64 9.33 -1.20
N GLY A 40 7.99 10.00 -2.31
CA GLY A 40 9.31 10.51 -2.65
C GLY A 40 10.12 11.13 -1.51
N ASP A 41 9.44 11.78 -0.58
CA ASP A 41 9.99 12.59 0.49
C ASP A 41 10.04 11.82 1.84
N ASP A 42 9.84 10.50 1.82
CA ASP A 42 9.71 9.60 2.99
C ASP A 42 8.47 9.91 3.87
N GLU A 43 7.64 10.86 3.46
CA GLU A 43 6.43 11.27 4.16
C GLU A 43 5.36 10.19 4.05
N ARG A 44 4.71 9.87 5.17
CA ARG A 44 3.60 8.91 5.22
C ARG A 44 2.40 9.51 4.47
N THR A 45 2.17 9.06 3.24
CA THR A 45 1.04 9.52 2.41
C THR A 45 -0.24 8.75 2.65
N GLY A 46 -0.15 7.53 3.19
CA GLY A 46 -1.34 6.74 3.52
C GLY A 46 -1.03 5.34 4.02
N SER A 47 -2.08 4.55 4.15
CA SER A 47 -2.02 3.12 4.43
C SER A 47 -2.99 2.39 3.51
N VAL A 48 -2.59 1.25 2.95
CA VAL A 48 -3.46 0.41 2.13
C VAL A 48 -3.59 -0.97 2.76
N THR A 49 -4.79 -1.52 2.68
CA THR A 49 -5.06 -2.89 3.09
C THR A 49 -5.11 -3.83 1.90
N ARG A 50 -4.79 -5.10 2.12
CA ARG A 50 -4.90 -6.15 1.11
C ARG A 50 -6.30 -6.21 0.47
N ALA A 51 -7.33 -5.99 1.28
CA ALA A 51 -8.72 -5.96 0.83
C ALA A 51 -8.98 -4.79 -0.13
N GLU A 52 -8.50 -3.58 0.18
CA GLU A 52 -8.63 -2.43 -0.71
C GLU A 52 -7.92 -2.63 -2.04
N LEU A 53 -6.69 -3.15 -2.01
CA LEU A 53 -5.94 -3.48 -3.22
C LEU A 53 -6.67 -4.52 -4.08
N ALA A 54 -7.27 -5.54 -3.45
CA ALA A 54 -8.03 -6.57 -4.16
C ALA A 54 -9.32 -6.01 -4.80
N VAL A 55 -10.04 -5.12 -4.09
CA VAL A 55 -11.22 -4.42 -4.63
C VAL A 55 -10.83 -3.52 -5.80
N HIS A 56 -9.71 -2.80 -5.69
CA HIS A 56 -9.23 -1.93 -6.76
C HIS A 56 -8.80 -2.72 -7.99
N ARG A 57 -8.08 -3.83 -7.82
CA ARG A 57 -7.70 -4.76 -8.92
C ARG A 57 -8.91 -5.34 -9.65
N GLY A 58 -10.03 -5.50 -8.96
CA GLY A 58 -11.30 -5.96 -9.54
C GLY A 58 -12.07 -4.88 -10.32
N SER A 59 -11.64 -3.62 -10.28
CA SER A 59 -12.29 -2.52 -10.98
C SER A 59 -11.88 -2.48 -12.45
N SER A 60 -12.82 -2.31 -13.38
CA SER A 60 -12.55 -2.24 -14.82
C SER A 60 -11.66 -1.07 -15.26
N GLY A 61 -11.44 -0.07 -14.39
CA GLY A 61 -10.48 1.02 -14.62
C GLY A 61 -9.05 0.73 -14.18
N TYR A 62 -8.81 -0.43 -13.55
CA TYR A 62 -7.51 -0.79 -13.01
C TYR A 62 -6.58 -1.26 -14.13
N THR A 63 -5.48 -0.55 -14.32
CA THR A 63 -4.40 -1.01 -15.19
C THR A 63 -3.34 -1.71 -14.35
N ASP A 64 -2.72 -2.73 -14.92
CA ASP A 64 -1.61 -3.44 -14.27
C ASP A 64 -0.44 -2.51 -13.90
N SER A 65 -0.35 -1.36 -14.58
CA SER A 65 0.61 -0.28 -14.32
C SER A 65 0.19 0.73 -13.24
N VAL A 66 -0.94 0.51 -12.57
CA VAL A 66 -1.40 1.37 -11.47
C VAL A 66 -0.39 1.29 -10.31
N ARG A 67 0.19 2.46 -10.01
CA ARG A 67 1.05 2.67 -8.85
C ARG A 67 0.19 2.94 -7.63
N LEU A 68 0.68 2.62 -6.44
CA LEU A 68 -0.07 2.85 -5.20
C LEU A 68 -0.43 4.32 -5.00
N ARG A 69 0.39 5.24 -5.51
CA ARG A 69 0.10 6.67 -5.55
C ARG A 69 -1.13 7.07 -6.34
N ASP A 70 -1.48 6.30 -7.37
CA ASP A 70 -2.66 6.56 -8.19
C ASP A 70 -3.92 6.05 -7.48
N VAL A 71 -3.79 4.98 -6.68
CA VAL A 71 -4.84 4.45 -5.80
C VAL A 71 -5.19 5.44 -4.68
N LEU A 72 -4.18 6.06 -4.05
CA LEU A 72 -4.37 7.05 -2.98
C LEU A 72 -4.63 8.46 -3.50
N GLY A 73 -4.04 8.77 -4.65
CA GLY A 73 -3.85 10.10 -5.17
C GLY A 73 -4.54 10.29 -6.51
N ALA A 74 -5.68 9.61 -6.76
CA ALA A 74 -6.60 10.02 -7.81
C ALA A 74 -6.82 11.54 -7.67
N PRO A 75 -6.23 12.35 -8.56
CA PRO A 75 -6.31 13.79 -8.41
C PRO A 75 -7.77 14.12 -8.61
N ARG A 76 -8.43 14.69 -7.60
CA ARG A 76 -9.67 15.40 -7.87
C ARG A 76 -9.32 16.39 -8.99
N PRO A 77 -10.00 16.36 -10.14
CA PRO A 77 -9.73 17.33 -11.19
C PRO A 77 -10.05 18.69 -10.58
N THR A 78 -9.01 19.47 -10.30
CA THR A 78 -9.17 20.87 -9.92
C THR A 78 -9.55 21.58 -11.21
N ARG A 79 -10.78 22.09 -11.19
CA ARG A 79 -11.53 22.69 -12.30
C ARG A 79 -10.86 23.95 -12.84
#